data_AF-A0A7W0HQ73-F1
#
_entry.id   AF-A0A7W0HQ73-F1
#
_cell.length_a   1.000
_cell.length_b   1.000
_cell.length_c   1.000
_cell.angle_alpha   90.00
_cell.angle_beta   90.00
_cell.angle_gamma   90.00
#
_symmetry.space_group_name_H-M   'P 1'
#
loop_
_entity.id
_entity.type
_entity.pdbx_description
1 polymer ?
#
loop_
_entity_poly.entity_id
_entity_poly.type
_entity_poly.pdbx_seq_one_letter_code
_entity_poly.pdbx_strand_id
1 'polypeptide(L)'
;MAFAGFALFILVNIATALAVLASASTRTPVLIAAVFLALFGLVGGLVLILLRRPWTKGLGMGLMIGWALVSIVSAGWCTGLNPGLYA
;
A
#
# COMPACT_ATOMS: atom_id res chain seq x y z
N MET A 1 -15.65 6.99 3.80
CA MET A 1 -15.26 5.63 3.33
C MET A 1 -13.88 5.60 2.68
N ALA A 2 -13.48 6.64 1.93
CA ALA A 2 -12.09 6.75 1.45
C ALA A 2 -11.05 6.72 2.59
N PHE A 3 -11.25 7.49 3.65
CA PHE A 3 -10.39 7.43 4.83
C PHE A 3 -10.34 6.04 5.48
N ALA A 4 -11.44 5.29 5.46
CA ALA A 4 -11.47 3.91 5.96
C ALA A 4 -10.65 2.96 5.06
N GLY A 5 -10.77 3.09 3.73
CA GLY A 5 -9.94 2.35 2.79
C GLY A 5 -8.45 2.70 2.91
N PHE A 6 -8.13 3.97 3.12
CA PHE A 6 -6.76 4.43 3.39
C PHE A 6 -6.21 3.81 4.67
N ALA A 7 -6.96 3.91 5.78
CA ALA A 7 -6.57 3.31 7.06
C ALA A 7 -6.40 1.79 6.95
N LEU A 8 -7.28 1.11 6.23
CA LEU A 8 -7.17 -0.31 5.94
C LEU A 8 -5.87 -0.63 5.19
N PHE A 9 -5.53 0.16 4.17
CA PHE A 9 -4.28 -0.05 3.44
C PHE A 9 -3.06 0.10 4.36
N ILE A 10 -3.02 1.12 5.23
CA ILE A 10 -1.93 1.33 6.19
C ILE A 10 -1.79 0.13 7.13
N LEU A 11 -2.89 -0.37 7.69
CA LEU A 11 -2.86 -1.53 8.58
C LEU A 11 -2.32 -2.78 7.88
N VAL A 12 -2.79 -3.05 6.66
CA VAL A 12 -2.30 -4.17 5.86
C VAL A 12 -0.83 -4.00 5.53
N ASN A 13 -0.39 -2.79 5.14
CA ASN A 13 1.01 -2.50 4.84
C ASN A 13 1.93 -2.79 6.04
N ILE A 14 1.57 -2.29 7.23
CA ILE A 14 2.34 -2.53 8.46
C ILE A 14 2.36 -4.02 8.80
N ALA A 15 1.22 -4.72 8.75
CA ALA A 15 1.17 -6.15 9.02
C ALA A 15 2.04 -6.95 8.04
N THR A 16 2.03 -6.58 6.75
CA THR A 16 2.86 -7.22 5.72
C THR A 16 4.34 -6.95 5.97
N ALA A 17 4.71 -5.73 6.37
CA ALA A 17 6.08 -5.38 6.71
C ALA A 17 6.60 -6.17 7.93
N LEU A 18 5.79 -6.31 8.98
CA LEU A 18 6.12 -7.13 10.15
C LEU A 18 6.29 -8.62 9.78
N ALA A 19 5.43 -9.15 8.90
CA ALA A 19 5.55 -10.53 8.42
C ALA A 19 6.85 -10.76 7.63
N VAL A 20 7.26 -9.80 6.81
CA VAL A 20 8.53 -9.84 6.09
C VAL A 20 9.71 -9.78 7.07
N LEU A 21 9.67 -8.88 8.06
CA LEU A 21 10.72 -8.73 9.08
C LEU A 21 10.87 -9.98 9.96
N ALA A 22 9.78 -10.70 10.22
CA ALA A 22 9.80 -11.96 10.95
C ALA A 22 10.36 -13.13 10.12
N SER A 23 10.55 -12.95 8.81
CA SER A 23 11.14 -13.98 7.96
C SER A 23 12.66 -14.01 8.12
N ALA A 24 13.23 -15.21 8.23
CA ALA A 24 14.69 -15.39 8.26
C ALA A 24 15.38 -15.14 6.90
N SER A 25 14.60 -14.97 5.82
CA SER A 25 15.08 -14.66 4.47
C SER A 25 14.62 -13.28 4.05
N THR A 26 15.48 -12.50 3.38
CA THR A 26 15.18 -11.09 3.08
C THR A 26 14.72 -10.84 1.64
N ARG A 27 15.09 -11.68 0.67
CA ARG A 27 14.89 -11.34 -0.75
C ARG A 27 13.54 -11.79 -1.32
N THR A 28 13.22 -13.08 -1.17
CA THR A 28 11.97 -13.67 -1.66
C THR A 28 10.71 -13.09 -1.00
N PRO A 29 10.63 -12.98 0.35
CA PRO A 29 9.40 -12.49 0.99
C PRO A 29 9.14 -11.00 0.73
N VAL A 30 10.18 -10.18 0.56
CA VAL A 30 10.02 -8.77 0.15
C VAL A 30 9.35 -8.67 -1.22
N LEU A 31 9.80 -9.48 -2.20
CA LEU A 31 9.20 -9.49 -3.53
C LEU A 31 7.73 -9.90 -3.49
N ILE A 32 7.42 -10.96 -2.74
CA ILE A 32 6.04 -11.45 -2.58
C ILE A 32 5.16 -10.37 -1.91
N ALA A 33 5.65 -9.74 -0.84
CA ALA A 33 4.94 -8.68 -0.14
C ALA A 33 4.66 -7.47 -1.04
N ALA A 34 5.65 -7.06 -1.85
CA ALA A 34 5.50 -5.95 -2.78
C ALA A 34 4.41 -6.23 -3.83
N VAL A 35 4.42 -7.42 -4.44
CA VAL A 35 3.39 -7.84 -5.41
C VAL A 35 2.02 -7.92 -4.73
N PHE A 36 1.94 -8.52 -3.54
CA PHE A 36 0.69 -8.61 -2.78
C PHE A 36 0.10 -7.24 -2.48
N LEU A 37 0.88 -6.29 -1.97
CA LEU A 37 0.42 -4.94 -1.64
C LEU A 37 -0.03 -4.16 -2.89
N ALA A 38 0.66 -4.33 -4.02
CA ALA A 38 0.26 -3.74 -5.29
C ALA A 38 -1.09 -4.30 -5.77
N LEU A 39 -1.27 -5.63 -5.72
CA LEU A 39 -2.54 -6.26 -6.09
C LEU A 39 -3.66 -5.85 -5.12
N PHE A 40 -3.39 -5.85 -3.82
CA PHE A 40 -4.37 -5.47 -2.79
C PHE A 40 -4.84 -4.02 -2.95
N GLY A 41 -3.91 -3.08 -3.14
CA GLY A 41 -4.22 -1.67 -3.32
C GLY A 41 -4.91 -1.37 -4.65
N LEU A 42 -4.30 -1.79 -5.77
CA LEU A 42 -4.75 -1.44 -7.11
C LEU A 42 -5.89 -2.34 -7.59
N VAL A 43 -5.69 -3.66 -7.60
CA VAL A 43 -6.69 -4.60 -8.10
C VAL A 43 -7.85 -4.70 -7.11
N GLY A 44 -7.58 -4.80 -5.81
CA GLY A 44 -8.62 -4.77 -4.78
C GLY A 44 -9.44 -3.47 -4.82
N GLY A 45 -8.78 -2.32 -4.96
CA GLY A 45 -9.45 -1.04 -5.14
C GLY A 45 -10.32 -0.98 -6.40
N LEU A 46 -9.82 -1.50 -7.52
CA LEU A 46 -10.53 -1.48 -8.81
C LEU A 46 -11.78 -2.34 -8.75
N VAL A 47 -11.66 -3.56 -8.21
CA VAL A 47 -12.79 -4.47 -8.01
C VAL A 47 -13.87 -3.78 -7.17
N LEU A 48 -13.51 -3.15 -6.05
CA LEU A 48 -14.47 -2.45 -5.19
C LEU A 48 -15.20 -1.29 -5.89
N ILE A 49 -14.52 -0.58 -6.80
CA ILE A 49 -15.14 0.46 -7.62
C ILE A 49 -16.14 -0.16 -8.62
N LEU A 50 -15.80 -1.30 -9.21
CA LEU A 50 -16.64 -2.03 -10.17
C LEU A 50 -17.90 -2.64 -9.53
N LEU A 51 -17.93 -2.84 -8.21
CA LEU A 51 -19.15 -3.26 -7.49
C LEU A 51 -20.29 -2.22 -7.52
N ARG A 52 -20.03 -0.98 -7.98
CA ARG A 52 -21.00 0.11 -8.18
C ARG A 52 -21.82 0.52 -6.94
N ARG A 53 -21.47 0.06 -5.73
CA ARG A 53 -22.08 0.54 -4.49
C ARG A 53 -21.37 1.83 -4.04
N PRO A 54 -22.11 2.84 -3.52
CA PRO A 54 -21.52 4.11 -3.09
C PRO A 54 -20.46 3.92 -1.99
N TRP A 55 -20.68 2.96 -1.09
CA TRP A 55 -19.76 2.63 0.00
C TRP A 55 -18.46 1.98 -0.51
N THR A 56 -18.57 1.03 -1.44
CA THR A 56 -17.42 0.28 -1.97
C THR A 56 -16.54 1.15 -2.84
N LYS A 57 -17.10 2.07 -3.63
CA LYS A 57 -16.32 3.04 -4.41
C LYS A 57 -15.39 3.87 -3.53
N GLY A 58 -15.92 4.40 -2.42
CA GLY A 58 -15.12 5.18 -1.47
C GLY A 58 -13.98 4.34 -0.89
N LEU A 59 -14.28 3.11 -0.46
CA LEU A 59 -13.28 2.20 0.11
C LEU A 59 -12.18 1.84 -0.91
N GLY A 60 -12.58 1.55 -2.16
CA GLY A 60 -11.64 1.22 -3.24
C GLY A 60 -10.72 2.38 -3.61
N MET A 61 -11.24 3.60 -3.72
CA MET A 61 -10.41 4.80 -3.91
C MET A 61 -9.44 5.00 -2.72
N GLY A 62 -9.90 4.75 -1.50
CA GLY A 62 -9.06 4.81 -0.30
C GLY A 62 -7.86 3.85 -0.35
N LEU A 63 -8.07 2.61 -0.80
CA LEU A 63 -6.99 1.61 -0.96
C LEU A 63 -5.95 2.06 -1.99
N MET A 64 -6.39 2.56 -3.15
CA MET A 64 -5.51 3.05 -4.22
C MET A 64 -4.68 4.26 -3.76
N ILE A 65 -5.32 5.21 -3.08
CA ILE A 65 -4.66 6.40 -2.51
C ILE A 65 -3.64 5.97 -1.46
N GLY A 66 -4.00 5.04 -0.57
CA GLY A 66 -3.09 4.50 0.44
C GLY A 66 -1.85 3.89 -0.17
N TRP A 67 -2.03 3.04 -1.19
CA TRP A 67 -0.92 2.44 -1.92
C TRP A 67 0.00 3.48 -2.57
N ALA A 68 -0.58 4.47 -3.25
CA ALA A 68 0.19 5.52 -3.92
C ALA A 68 1.01 6.36 -2.92
N LEU A 69 0.37 6.84 -1.85
CA LEU A 69 1.02 7.70 -0.86
C LEU A 69 2.15 6.97 -0.14
N VAL A 70 1.92 5.75 0.32
CA VAL A 70 2.96 4.95 0.99
C VAL A 70 4.11 4.66 0.03
N SER A 71 3.82 4.33 -1.22
CA SER A 71 4.85 4.07 -2.24
C SER A 71 5.69 5.32 -2.54
N ILE A 72 5.07 6.50 -2.65
CA ILE A 72 5.78 7.76 -2.89
C ILE A 72 6.68 8.11 -1.69
N VAL A 73 6.16 8.02 -0.46
CA VAL A 73 6.93 8.34 0.75
C VAL A 73 8.11 7.38 0.91
N SER A 74 7.86 6.08 0.77
CA SER A 74 8.91 5.06 0.88
C SER A 74 9.94 5.19 -0.24
N ALA A 75 9.54 5.40 -1.49
CA ALA A 75 10.48 5.62 -2.59
C ALA A 75 11.31 6.89 -2.35
N GLY A 76 10.69 7.99 -1.93
CA GLY A 76 11.40 9.24 -1.63
C GLY A 76 12.46 9.06 -0.54
N TRP A 77 12.17 8.26 0.49
CA TRP A 77 13.11 7.95 1.57
C TRP A 77 14.15 6.87 1.17
N CYS A 78 13.78 5.87 0.40
CA CYS A 78 14.70 4.77 0.04
C CYS A 78 15.63 5.12 -1.12
N THR A 79 15.25 6.06 -2.00
CA THR A 79 16.02 6.41 -3.19
C THR A 79 16.81 7.71 -3.05
N GLY A 80 16.65 8.45 -1.96
CA GLY A 80 17.35 9.72 -1.78
C GLY A 80 16.81 10.88 -2.61
N LEU A 81 15.65 10.71 -3.27
CA LEU A 81 15.08 11.70 -4.19
C LEU A 81 14.64 13.00 -3.50
N ASN A 82 14.56 13.07 -2.16
CA ASN A 82 14.17 14.26 -1.44
C ASN A 82 15.38 15.11 -0.99
N PRO A 83 15.75 16.18 -1.73
CA PRO A 83 16.91 17.00 -1.37
C PRO A 83 16.76 17.70 -0.02
N GLY A 84 15.54 17.92 0.48
CA GLY A 84 15.33 18.48 1.82
C GLY A 84 15.68 17.53 2.96
N LEU A 85 15.77 16.21 2.72
CA LEU A 85 16.15 15.21 3.72
C LEU A 85 17.63 14.80 3.67
N TYR A 86 18.31 15.03 2.54
CA TYR A 86 19.70 14.60 2.31
C TYR A 86 20.67 15.75 1.96
N ALA A 87 20.26 17.00 2.23
CA ALA A 87 21.12 18.18 2.10
C ALA A 87 22.19 18.26 3.20
#